data_AF-A0A7W3Z7Y5-F1
#
_entry.id   AF-A0A7W3Z7Y5-F1
#
_cell.length_a   1.000
_cell.length_b   1.000
_cell.length_c   1.000
_cell.angle_alpha   90.00
_cell.angle_beta   90.00
_cell.angle_gamma   90.00
#
_symmetry.space_group_name_H-M   'P 1'
#
loop_
_entity.id
_entity.type
_entity.pdbx_description
1 polymer ?
#
loop_
_entity_poly.entity_id
_entity_poly.type
_entity_poly.pdbx_seq_one_letter_code
_entity_poly.pdbx_strand_id
1 'polypeptide(L)'
;MSTVFKIPDYYSHFYLLTHSVKSYNIFEIINQSTKVTNLLTEVLRIEDFRGFSKAKGIDKYLRLRTTSNWATSEKVTGLRPTFKQNVFFGDRVFNGKRSLLVFVFNDNQLKIDVYRSFYTRNQTILNRIIEQY
;
A
#
# COMPACT_ATOMS: atom_id res chain seq x y z
N MET A 1 5.75 6.94 -34.06
CA MET A 1 6.67 7.31 -32.95
C MET A 1 6.19 6.60 -31.70
N SER A 2 6.95 5.65 -31.17
CA SER A 2 6.63 5.00 -29.90
C SER A 2 6.99 5.94 -28.75
N THR A 3 6.00 6.51 -28.08
CA THR A 3 6.22 7.17 -26.79
C THR A 3 6.72 6.14 -25.78
N VAL A 4 8.00 6.24 -25.42
CA VAL A 4 8.59 5.43 -24.34
C VAL A 4 7.86 5.78 -23.05
N PHE A 5 7.18 4.82 -22.46
CA PHE A 5 6.53 5.00 -21.17
C PHE A 5 7.60 5.09 -20.08
N LYS A 6 7.72 6.24 -19.42
CA LYS A 6 8.57 6.41 -18.24
C LYS A 6 7.78 6.00 -16.99
N ILE A 7 8.35 5.10 -16.19
CA ILE A 7 7.79 4.71 -14.89
C ILE A 7 7.84 5.93 -13.96
N PRO A 8 6.73 6.29 -13.28
CA PRO A 8 6.72 7.42 -12.35
C PRO A 8 7.60 7.15 -11.12
N ASP A 9 8.13 8.21 -10.53
CA ASP A 9 8.90 8.12 -9.29
C ASP A 9 8.01 7.71 -8.11
N TYR A 10 8.61 7.07 -7.11
CA TYR A 10 7.93 6.58 -5.92
C TYR A 10 8.78 6.72 -4.65
N TYR A 11 8.13 6.64 -3.50
CA TYR A 11 8.77 6.65 -2.18
C TYR A 11 8.56 5.30 -1.49
N SER A 12 9.65 4.62 -1.13
CA SER A 12 9.60 3.33 -0.45
C SER A 12 9.52 3.47 1.06
N HIS A 13 8.64 2.67 1.66
CA HIS A 13 8.44 2.57 3.09
C HIS A 13 8.60 1.11 3.50
N PHE A 14 9.50 0.84 4.44
CA PHE A 14 9.79 -0.51 4.90
C PHE A 14 9.27 -0.68 6.32
N TYR A 15 8.58 -1.78 6.56
CA TYR A 15 8.00 -2.10 7.85
C TYR A 15 8.31 -3.54 8.27
N LEU A 16 8.37 -3.75 9.58
CA LEU A 16 8.50 -5.05 10.22
C LEU A 16 7.19 -5.42 10.91
N LEU A 17 6.78 -6.67 10.79
CA LEU A 17 5.67 -7.25 11.53
C LEU A 17 6.04 -7.30 13.03
N THR A 18 5.31 -6.56 13.86
CA THR A 18 5.53 -6.54 15.31
C THR A 18 4.46 -7.29 16.09
N HIS A 19 3.27 -7.46 15.50
CA HIS A 19 2.18 -8.17 16.14
C HIS A 19 1.27 -8.83 15.11
N SER A 20 0.86 -10.06 15.39
CA SER A 20 0.01 -10.86 14.52
C SER A 20 -1.06 -11.56 15.34
N VAL A 21 -2.30 -11.47 14.87
CA VAL A 21 -3.44 -12.26 15.35
C VAL A 21 -4.22 -12.75 14.13
N LYS A 22 -5.17 -13.66 14.35
CA LYS A 22 -5.96 -14.27 13.28
C LYS A 22 -6.54 -13.28 12.27
N SER A 23 -7.02 -12.13 12.72
CA SER A 23 -7.76 -11.17 11.88
C SER A 23 -6.95 -9.96 11.39
N TYR A 24 -5.74 -9.75 11.90
CA TYR A 24 -4.92 -8.60 11.51
C TYR A 24 -3.46 -8.76 11.90
N ASN A 25 -2.62 -8.02 11.16
CA ASN A 25 -1.20 -7.85 11.38
C ASN A 25 -0.89 -6.36 11.60
N ILE A 26 -0.03 -6.05 12.57
CA ILE A 26 0.50 -4.70 12.82
C ILE A 26 1.95 -4.66 12.37
N PHE A 27 2.27 -3.61 11.61
CA PHE A 27 3.59 -3.37 11.10
C PHE A 27 4.10 -2.00 11.57
N GLU A 28 5.38 -1.94 11.91
CA GLU A 28 6.08 -0.75 12.37
C GLU A 28 7.26 -0.44 11.48
N ILE A 29 7.50 0.84 11.24
CA ILE A 29 8.49 1.33 10.29
C ILE A 29 9.90 0.93 10.69
N ILE A 30 10.70 0.46 9.74
CA ILE A 30 12.12 0.13 9.98
C ILE A 30 12.93 1.38 9.69
N ASN A 31 13.58 1.94 10.72
CA ASN A 31 14.60 3.01 10.69
C ASN A 31 14.67 3.78 9.36
N GLN A 32 13.80 4.77 9.18
CA GLN A 32 13.92 5.68 8.04
C GLN A 32 15.04 6.68 8.31
N SER A 33 15.95 6.85 7.34
CA SER A 33 16.85 8.00 7.35
C SER A 33 15.99 9.27 7.43
N THR A 34 16.42 10.26 8.23
CA THR A 34 15.73 11.55 8.42
C THR A 34 15.51 12.35 7.12
N LYS A 35 16.09 11.91 5.99
CA LYS A 35 15.94 12.48 4.65
C LYS A 35 14.80 11.86 3.83
N VAL A 36 14.14 10.78 4.29
CA VAL A 36 13.06 10.14 3.54
C VAL A 36 11.76 10.90 3.75
N THR A 37 11.10 11.29 2.65
CA THR A 37 9.73 11.82 2.74
C THR A 37 8.80 10.70 3.16
N ASN A 38 8.39 10.71 4.43
CA ASN A 38 7.43 9.73 4.94
C ASN A 38 6.01 10.15 4.51
N LEU A 39 5.41 9.35 3.63
CA LEU A 39 4.06 9.57 3.10
C LEU A 39 3.01 8.73 3.82
N LEU A 40 3.42 7.85 4.74
CA LEU A 40 2.57 6.94 5.50
C LEU A 40 2.81 7.11 7.01
N THR A 41 2.01 6.46 7.84
CA THR A 41 2.23 6.47 9.30
C THR A 41 3.34 5.49 9.68
N GLU A 42 4.00 5.73 10.81
CA GLU A 42 5.05 4.85 11.35
C GLU A 42 4.50 3.47 11.73
N VAL A 43 3.25 3.43 12.16
CA VAL A 43 2.53 2.19 12.48
C VAL A 43 1.36 2.04 11.53
N LEU A 44 1.17 0.84 10.98
CA LEU A 44 0.02 0.52 10.14
C LEU A 44 -0.50 -0.88 10.46
N ARG A 45 -1.70 -1.17 9.95
CA ARG A 45 -2.36 -2.47 10.10
C ARG A 45 -2.81 -2.99 8.75
N ILE A 46 -2.57 -4.27 8.51
CA ILE A 46 -3.23 -5.04 7.46
C ILE A 46 -4.28 -5.92 8.14
N GLU A 47 -5.56 -5.69 7.85
CA GLU A 47 -6.69 -6.38 8.49
C GLU A 47 -7.61 -7.07 7.48
N ASP A 48 -8.28 -8.14 7.90
CA ASP A 48 -9.21 -8.87 7.05
C ASP A 48 -10.37 -7.98 6.59
N PHE A 49 -10.77 -8.13 5.32
CA PHE A 49 -11.95 -7.48 4.80
C PHE A 49 -13.22 -8.21 5.27
N ARG A 50 -14.00 -7.55 6.14
CA ARG A 50 -15.24 -8.10 6.69
C ARG A 50 -16.50 -7.80 5.85
N GLY A 51 -16.35 -7.48 4.56
CA GLY A 51 -17.51 -7.30 3.66
C GLY A 51 -18.34 -6.03 3.87
N PHE A 52 -17.89 -5.07 4.69
CA PHE A 52 -18.62 -3.82 4.94
C PHE A 52 -18.65 -2.81 3.77
N SER A 53 -18.11 -3.16 2.61
CA SER A 53 -18.14 -2.33 1.39
C SER A 53 -18.50 -3.14 0.16
N LYS A 54 -18.87 -2.47 -0.95
CA LYS A 54 -19.19 -3.12 -2.24
C LYS A 54 -17.93 -3.50 -3.05
N ALA A 55 -16.74 -3.34 -2.48
CA ALA A 55 -15.50 -3.68 -3.17
C ALA A 55 -15.39 -5.21 -3.37
N LYS A 56 -14.87 -5.61 -4.52
CA LYS A 56 -14.73 -7.02 -4.95
C LYS A 56 -13.25 -7.37 -5.14
N GLY A 57 -12.90 -8.64 -4.97
CA GLY A 57 -11.56 -9.16 -5.23
C GLY A 57 -10.50 -8.67 -4.24
N ILE A 58 -10.89 -8.47 -2.98
CA ILE A 58 -10.00 -8.04 -1.90
C ILE A 58 -10.32 -8.83 -0.64
N ASP A 59 -9.27 -9.34 0.00
CA ASP A 59 -9.41 -10.10 1.26
C ASP A 59 -8.85 -9.34 2.46
N LYS A 60 -8.01 -8.33 2.20
CA LYS A 60 -7.31 -7.53 3.22
C LYS A 60 -7.39 -6.05 2.93
N TYR A 61 -7.26 -5.22 3.96
CA TYR A 61 -7.23 -3.76 3.90
C TYR A 61 -6.01 -3.18 4.61
N LEU A 62 -5.48 -2.10 4.04
CA LEU A 62 -4.56 -1.20 4.72
C LEU A 62 -5.33 -0.21 5.60
N ARG A 63 -4.88 -0.08 6.84
CA ARG A 63 -5.25 1.00 7.75
C ARG A 63 -4.01 1.69 8.31
N LEU A 64 -3.98 3.01 8.22
CA LEU A 64 -2.88 3.83 8.76
C LEU A 64 -3.25 4.31 10.17
N ARG A 65 -2.32 4.24 11.12
CA ARG A 65 -2.55 4.64 12.52
C ARG A 65 -2.51 6.16 12.65
N THR A 66 -3.59 6.83 12.27
CA THR A 66 -3.72 8.30 12.34
C THR A 66 -4.24 8.80 13.70
N THR A 67 -4.79 7.91 14.53
CA THR A 67 -5.30 8.22 15.87
C THR A 67 -4.94 7.09 16.84
N SER A 68 -5.14 7.28 18.14
CA SER A 68 -4.89 6.25 19.15
C SER A 68 -5.89 5.07 19.08
N ASN A 69 -7.04 5.22 18.42
CA ASN A 69 -8.01 4.14 18.24
C ASN A 69 -8.02 3.65 16.78
N TRP A 70 -7.90 2.33 16.59
CA TRP A 70 -7.94 1.73 15.25
C TRP A 70 -9.28 1.95 14.55
N ALA A 71 -10.41 2.03 15.26
CA ALA A 71 -11.71 2.26 14.64
C ALA A 71 -11.78 3.61 13.91
N THR A 72 -11.19 4.65 14.50
CA THR A 72 -11.13 6.04 13.99
C THR A 72 -9.91 6.31 13.11
N SER A 73 -9.00 5.34 13.00
CA SER A 73 -7.82 5.44 12.13
C SER A 73 -8.19 5.30 10.65
N GLU A 74 -7.43 5.94 9.77
CA GLU A 74 -7.70 6.02 8.33
C GLU A 74 -7.73 4.63 7.66
N LYS A 75 -8.89 4.23 7.13
CA LYS A 75 -9.02 3.08 6.23
C LYS A 75 -8.62 3.52 4.83
N VAL A 76 -7.51 3.00 4.31
CA VAL A 76 -6.94 3.48 3.06
C VAL A 76 -7.50 2.75 1.86
N THR A 77 -7.22 1.45 1.73
CA THR A 77 -7.58 0.67 0.55
C THR A 77 -7.58 -0.82 0.84
N GLY A 78 -8.37 -1.56 0.07
CA GLY A 78 -8.19 -2.99 -0.07
C GLY A 78 -6.91 -3.30 -0.82
N LEU A 79 -6.25 -4.40 -0.44
CA LEU A 79 -5.10 -4.95 -1.14
C LEU A 79 -5.60 -5.83 -2.28
N ARG A 80 -5.44 -5.37 -3.51
CA ARG A 80 -5.83 -6.11 -4.71
C ARG A 80 -4.65 -6.98 -5.16
N PRO A 81 -4.87 -8.28 -5.43
CA PRO A 81 -3.80 -9.15 -5.90
C PRO A 81 -3.31 -8.72 -7.27
N THR A 82 -2.05 -9.01 -7.56
CA THR A 82 -1.47 -8.89 -8.89
C THR A 82 -1.13 -10.27 -9.45
N PHE A 83 -0.57 -10.31 -10.66
CA PHE A 83 -0.05 -11.56 -11.24
C PHE A 83 1.26 -12.03 -10.57
N LYS A 84 1.88 -11.19 -9.71
CA LYS A 84 3.08 -11.56 -8.94
C LYS A 84 2.70 -11.98 -7.53
N GLN A 85 3.28 -13.09 -7.07
CA GLN A 85 3.06 -13.58 -5.72
C GLN A 85 3.54 -12.54 -4.70
N ASN A 86 2.79 -12.39 -3.61
CA ASN A 86 3.08 -11.45 -2.51
C ASN A 86 3.14 -9.96 -2.92
N VAL A 87 2.76 -9.61 -4.16
CA VAL A 87 2.66 -8.23 -4.63
C VAL A 87 1.18 -7.88 -4.80
N PHE A 88 0.77 -6.80 -4.12
CA PHE A 88 -0.58 -6.27 -4.15
C PHE A 88 -0.54 -4.79 -4.52
N PHE A 89 -1.69 -4.25 -4.92
CA PHE A 89 -1.82 -2.82 -5.15
C PHE A 89 -3.10 -2.26 -4.57
N GLY A 90 -3.10 -0.94 -4.36
CA GLY A 90 -4.25 -0.19 -3.90
C GLY A 90 -4.06 1.30 -4.17
N ASP A 91 -4.96 2.12 -3.63
CA ASP A 91 -4.87 3.57 -3.79
C ASP A 91 -5.07 4.31 -2.48
N ARG A 92 -4.46 5.49 -2.36
CA ARG A 92 -4.75 6.43 -1.28
C ARG A 92 -5.13 7.77 -1.87
N VAL A 93 -6.26 8.31 -1.42
CA VAL A 93 -6.66 9.68 -1.72
C VAL A 93 -6.29 10.55 -0.53
N PHE A 94 -5.38 11.50 -0.74
CA PHE A 94 -4.94 12.44 0.29
C PHE A 94 -4.92 13.86 -0.30
N ASN A 95 -5.58 14.80 0.37
CA ASN A 95 -5.78 16.18 -0.12
C ASN A 95 -6.25 16.25 -1.58
N GLY A 96 -7.25 15.43 -1.93
CA GLY A 96 -7.84 15.38 -3.28
C GLY A 96 -6.95 14.72 -4.35
N LYS A 97 -5.72 14.34 -4.03
CA LYS A 97 -4.81 13.66 -4.96
C LYS A 97 -4.77 12.17 -4.69
N ARG A 98 -4.92 11.38 -5.75
CA ARG A 98 -4.86 9.91 -5.69
C ARG A 98 -3.44 9.43 -5.96
N SER A 99 -2.94 8.56 -5.11
CA SER A 99 -1.63 7.90 -5.24
C SER A 99 -1.81 6.39 -5.32
N LEU A 100 -1.07 5.73 -6.20
CA LEU A 100 -0.96 4.28 -6.28
C LEU A 100 -0.03 3.80 -5.15
N LEU A 101 -0.46 2.75 -4.47
CA LEU A 101 0.31 2.02 -3.48
C LEU A 101 0.62 0.64 -4.04
N VAL A 102 1.89 0.23 -4.00
CA VAL A 102 2.29 -1.15 -4.27
C VAL A 102 2.85 -1.76 -2.99
N PHE A 103 2.29 -2.89 -2.59
CA PHE A 103 2.62 -3.63 -1.38
C PHE A 103 3.42 -4.86 -1.78
N VAL A 104 4.57 -5.07 -1.14
CA VAL A 104 5.40 -6.26 -1.33
C VAL A 104 5.62 -6.90 0.03
N PHE A 105 5.11 -8.11 0.19
CA PHE A 105 5.30 -8.90 1.40
C PHE A 105 6.50 -9.84 1.24
N ASN A 106 7.34 -9.90 2.26
CA ASN A 106 8.45 -10.86 2.34
C ASN A 106 8.61 -11.30 3.79
N ASP A 107 8.18 -12.52 4.11
CA ASP A 107 8.12 -13.05 5.49
C ASP A 107 7.45 -12.06 6.46
N ASN A 108 8.23 -11.53 7.41
CA ASN A 108 7.80 -10.57 8.42
C ASN A 108 7.99 -9.11 7.97
N GLN A 109 8.33 -8.86 6.71
CA GLN A 109 8.55 -7.52 6.17
C GLN A 109 7.45 -7.12 5.21
N LEU A 110 7.13 -5.83 5.23
CA LEU A 110 6.24 -5.20 4.29
C LEU A 110 6.92 -3.96 3.71
N LYS A 111 7.13 -3.96 2.40
CA LYS A 111 7.53 -2.78 1.64
C LYS A 111 6.28 -2.16 1.00
N ILE A 112 6.11 -0.85 1.13
CA ILE A 112 5.07 -0.07 0.45
C ILE A 112 5.72 1.04 -0.37
N ASP A 113 5.59 0.96 -1.68
CA ASP A 113 5.98 2.04 -2.60
C ASP A 113 4.79 2.93 -2.89
N VAL A 114 4.99 4.24 -2.69
CA VAL A 114 3.97 5.27 -2.89
C VAL A 114 4.30 6.09 -4.12
N TYR A 115 3.53 5.88 -5.20
CA TYR A 115 3.59 6.71 -6.41
C TYR A 115 2.75 7.97 -6.19
N ARG A 116 3.37 8.98 -5.56
CA ARG A 116 2.70 10.18 -5.06
C ARG A 116 1.97 10.93 -6.17
N SER A 117 0.68 11.20 -5.96
CA SER A 117 -0.20 11.91 -6.93
C SER A 117 -0.30 11.25 -8.31
N PHE A 118 0.07 9.97 -8.42
CA PHE A 118 -0.07 9.18 -9.63
C PHE A 118 -0.98 7.99 -9.38
N TYR A 119 -2.01 7.82 -10.21
CA TYR A 119 -2.81 6.61 -10.25
C TYR A 119 -3.31 6.38 -11.67
N THR A 120 -3.25 5.14 -12.12
CA THR A 120 -3.69 4.76 -13.46
C THR A 120 -4.87 3.80 -13.41
N ARG A 121 -5.82 3.97 -14.32
CA ARG A 121 -6.86 2.97 -14.63
C ARG A 121 -6.50 2.11 -15.84
N ASN A 122 -5.40 2.45 -16.53
CA ASN A 122 -4.93 1.68 -17.68
C ASN A 122 -4.16 0.46 -17.18
N GLN A 123 -4.72 -0.72 -17.44
CA GLN A 123 -4.17 -2.00 -16.97
C GLN A 123 -2.77 -2.29 -17.54
N THR A 124 -2.49 -1.90 -18.79
CA THR A 124 -1.16 -2.07 -19.39
C THR A 124 -0.11 -1.25 -18.64
N ILE A 125 -0.44 -0.01 -18.27
CA ILE A 125 0.47 0.85 -17.50
C ILE A 125 0.66 0.29 -16.09
N LEU A 126 -0.42 -0.15 -15.43
CA LEU A 126 -0.33 -0.77 -14.11
C LEU A 126 0.55 -2.02 -14.15
N ASN A 127 0.33 -2.91 -15.12
CA ASN A 127 1.11 -4.13 -15.26
C ASN A 127 2.60 -3.85 -15.46
N ARG A 128 2.96 -2.85 -16.28
CA ARG A 128 4.36 -2.41 -16.45
C ARG A 128 5.00 -1.92 -15.15
N ILE A 129 4.23 -1.27 -14.28
CA ILE A 129 4.69 -0.88 -12.94
C ILE A 129 4.89 -2.13 -12.08
N ILE A 130 3.93 -3.05 -12.05
CA ILE A 130 4.02 -4.30 -11.28
C ILE A 130 5.17 -5.20 -11.77
N GLU A 131 5.52 -5.16 -13.06
CA GLU A 131 6.68 -5.88 -13.62
C GLU A 131 8.02 -5.51 -12.96
N GLN A 132 8.12 -4.36 -12.27
CA GLN A 132 9.34 -3.92 -11.58
C GLN A 132 9.57 -4.57 -10.21
N TYR A 133 8.57 -5.28 -9.67
CA TYR A 133 8.57 -5.84 -8.31
C TYR A 133 8.91 -7.32 -8.24
#